data_AF-A0A9E9I9S6-F1
#
_entry.id   AF-A0A9E9I9S6-F1
#
_cell.length_a   1.000
_cell.length_b   1.000
_cell.length_c   1.000
_cell.angle_alpha   90.00
_cell.angle_beta   90.00
_cell.angle_gamma   90.00
#
_symmetry.space_group_name_H-M   'P 1'
#
loop_
_entity.id
_entity.type
_entity.pdbx_description
1 polymer ?
#
loop_
_entity_poly.entity_id
_entity_poly.type
_entity_poly.pdbx_seq_one_letter_code
_entity_poly.pdbx_strand_id
1 'polypeptide(L)'
;MQARWCDDDNFAKGPASFFKAIPWPVRPLAQAFIRRKIRGTLHAQGTGRYTPQEQTQLLKRGAQAAAELLGDKPYFFGDAPCGADATAFGFIGSAASPHFRMALRDEIASHPNLMAYVARMRREFFRDAGEGSSV
;
A
#
# COMPACT_ATOMS: atom_id res chain seq x y z
N MET A 1 2.37 4.40 -2.71
CA MET A 1 3.58 5.10 -3.21
C MET A 1 3.92 6.33 -2.39
N GLN A 2 3.07 7.36 -2.35
CA GLN A 2 3.33 8.60 -1.62
C GLN A 2 3.70 8.36 -0.14
N ALA A 3 2.85 7.65 0.60
CA ALA A 3 3.12 7.32 2.01
C ALA A 3 4.43 6.54 2.25
N ARG A 4 4.96 5.81 1.26
CA ARG A 4 6.19 5.02 1.43
C ARG A 4 7.46 5.77 1.03
N TRP A 5 7.37 6.68 0.06
CA TRP A 5 8.53 7.35 -0.53
C TRP A 5 8.67 8.83 -0.16
N CYS A 6 7.56 9.49 0.18
CA CYS A 6 7.53 10.91 0.52
C CYS A 6 7.55 11.15 2.04
N ASP A 7 7.19 10.16 2.85
CA ASP A 7 7.30 10.17 4.30
C ASP A 7 8.66 9.59 4.73
N ASP A 8 9.35 10.29 5.64
CA ASP A 8 10.72 9.91 6.04
C ASP A 8 10.76 8.62 6.86
N ASP A 9 9.82 8.43 7.79
CA ASP A 9 9.75 7.25 8.66
C ASP A 9 9.46 5.98 7.86
N ASN A 10 8.47 6.04 6.97
CA ASN A 10 8.13 4.92 6.10
C ASN A 10 9.23 4.65 5.07
N PHE A 11 9.90 5.70 4.57
CA PHE A 11 11.04 5.53 3.67
C PHE A 11 12.17 4.76 4.36
N ALA A 12 12.51 5.13 5.61
CA ALA A 12 13.52 4.46 6.40
C ALA A 12 13.19 2.99 6.69
N LYS A 13 11.92 2.67 6.95
CA LYS A 13 11.45 1.30 7.23
C LYS A 13 11.41 0.38 6.01
N GLY A 14 11.26 0.91 4.80
CA GLY A 14 11.11 0.10 3.59
C GLY A 14 12.08 0.51 2.48
N PRO A 15 11.71 1.49 1.63
CA PRO A 15 12.47 1.81 0.41
C PRO A 15 13.95 2.15 0.59
N ALA A 16 14.37 2.67 1.75
CA ALA A 16 15.78 2.91 2.06
C ALA A 16 16.63 1.63 1.93
N SER A 17 16.04 0.45 2.18
CA SER A 17 16.72 -0.84 2.05
C SER A 17 17.16 -1.15 0.61
N PHE A 18 16.45 -0.64 -0.40
CA PHE A 18 16.80 -0.83 -1.82
C PHE A 18 18.14 -0.18 -2.20
N PHE A 19 18.63 0.76 -1.38
CA PHE A 19 19.87 1.49 -1.62
C PHE A 19 21.07 0.90 -0.85
N LYS A 20 20.89 -0.23 -0.14
CA LYS A 20 21.97 -0.86 0.66
C LYS A 20 23.20 -1.24 -0.18
N ALA A 21 23.00 -1.61 -1.45
CA ALA A 21 24.08 -1.95 -2.38
C ALA A 21 24.92 -0.72 -2.82
N ILE A 22 24.43 0.50 -2.61
CA ILE A 22 25.11 1.73 -3.01
C ILE A 22 26.11 2.13 -1.90
N PRO A 23 27.39 2.46 -2.24
CA PRO A 23 28.38 2.91 -1.26
C PRO A 23 27.93 4.12 -0.44
N TRP A 24 28.31 4.16 0.83
CA TRP A 24 27.81 5.15 1.80
C TRP A 24 28.02 6.62 1.39
N PRO A 25 29.11 7.03 0.68
CA PRO A 25 29.28 8.45 0.35
C PRO A 25 28.26 8.95 -0.67
N VAL A 26 27.84 8.09 -1.61
CA VAL A 26 26.92 8.44 -2.71
C VAL A 26 25.46 8.04 -2.42
N ARG A 27 25.24 7.20 -1.39
CA ARG A 27 23.91 6.70 -1.03
C ARG A 27 22.90 7.82 -0.70
N PRO A 28 23.21 8.86 0.10
CA PRO A 28 22.26 9.93 0.38
C PRO A 28 21.86 10.71 -0.88
N LEU A 29 22.81 10.94 -1.79
CA LEU A 29 22.55 11.61 -3.07
C LEU A 29 21.63 10.78 -3.96
N ALA A 30 21.89 9.48 -4.06
CA ALA A 30 21.04 8.55 -4.82
C ALA A 30 19.62 8.50 -4.26
N GLN A 31 19.46 8.40 -2.93
CA GLN A 31 18.16 8.43 -2.27
C GLN A 31 17.42 9.74 -2.55
N ALA A 32 18.08 10.89 -2.38
CA ALA A 32 17.49 12.21 -2.63
C ALA A 32 17.04 12.37 -4.09
N PHE A 33 17.86 11.91 -5.04
CA PHE A 33 17.55 11.94 -6.47
C PHE A 33 16.29 11.12 -6.80
N ILE A 34 16.22 9.87 -6.33
CA ILE A 34 15.06 8.99 -6.60
C ILE A 34 13.81 9.52 -5.92
N ARG A 35 13.89 9.97 -4.65
CA ARG A 35 12.75 10.56 -3.95
C ARG A 35 12.24 11.82 -4.66
N ARG A 36 13.12 12.63 -5.24
CA ARG A 36 12.72 13.79 -6.05
C ARG A 36 12.02 13.37 -7.34
N LYS A 37 12.52 12.34 -8.04
CA LYS A 37 11.88 11.79 -9.25
C LYS A 37 10.47 11.27 -8.94
N ILE A 38 10.32 10.51 -7.86
CA ILE A 38 9.02 9.96 -7.44
C ILE A 38 8.04 11.08 -7.08
N ARG A 39 8.46 12.09 -6.33
CA ARG A 39 7.63 13.28 -6.06
C ARG A 39 7.18 13.97 -7.36
N GLY A 40 8.10 14.13 -8.32
CA GLY A 40 7.79 14.67 -9.64
C GLY A 40 6.74 13.84 -10.40
N THR A 41 6.90 12.52 -10.45
CA THR A 41 5.91 11.61 -11.07
C THR A 41 4.55 11.70 -10.40
N LEU A 42 4.50 11.66 -9.06
CA LEU A 42 3.26 11.79 -8.30
C LEU A 42 2.55 13.11 -8.60
N HIS A 43 3.29 14.21 -8.73
CA HIS A 43 2.73 15.51 -9.10
C HIS A 43 2.24 15.56 -10.55
N ALA A 44 2.99 14.95 -11.48
CA ALA A 44 2.62 14.89 -12.89
C ALA A 44 1.29 14.14 -13.10
N GLN A 45 1.10 12.98 -12.44
CA GLN A 45 -0.14 12.20 -12.49
C GLN A 45 -1.29 12.78 -11.64
N GLY A 46 -1.09 13.92 -10.99
CA GLY A 46 -2.11 14.62 -10.19
C GLY A 46 -2.20 14.20 -8.73
N THR A 47 -1.87 12.96 -8.35
CA THR A 47 -2.01 12.48 -6.96
C THR A 47 -1.15 13.24 -5.95
N GLY A 48 -0.01 13.79 -6.39
CA GLY A 48 0.89 14.59 -5.56
C GLY A 48 0.45 16.04 -5.40
N ARG A 49 -0.64 16.46 -6.07
CA ARG A 49 -1.20 17.83 -5.99
C ARG A 49 -2.21 17.98 -4.85
N TYR A 50 -2.77 16.88 -4.37
CA TYR A 50 -3.72 16.89 -3.27
C TYR A 50 -3.06 17.32 -1.96
N THR A 51 -3.77 18.12 -1.18
CA THR A 51 -3.45 18.40 0.22
C THR A 51 -3.54 17.13 1.07
N PRO A 52 -2.90 17.07 2.25
CA PRO A 52 -3.01 15.92 3.14
C PRO A 52 -4.47 15.56 3.52
N GLN A 53 -5.34 16.57 3.63
CA GLN A 53 -6.76 16.40 3.95
C GLN A 53 -7.51 15.77 2.77
N GLU A 54 -7.31 16.26 1.55
CA GLU A 54 -7.90 15.68 0.33
C GLU A 54 -7.41 14.26 0.09
N GLN A 55 -6.12 14.00 0.30
CA GLN A 55 -5.57 12.63 0.23
C GLN A 55 -6.30 11.72 1.21
N THR A 56 -6.44 12.15 2.46
CA THR A 56 -7.15 11.35 3.48
C THR A 56 -8.59 11.08 3.05
N GLN A 57 -9.32 12.10 2.57
CA GLN A 57 -10.70 11.92 2.10
C GLN A 57 -10.79 10.97 0.90
N LEU A 58 -9.86 11.07 -0.05
CA LEU A 58 -9.82 10.18 -1.21
C LEU A 58 -9.55 8.73 -0.80
N LEU A 59 -8.62 8.53 0.13
CA LEU A 59 -8.29 7.22 0.69
C LEU A 59 -9.48 6.60 1.43
N LYS A 60 -10.21 7.41 2.20
CA LYS A 60 -11.44 7.01 2.88
C LYS A 60 -12.53 6.55 1.93
N ARG A 61 -12.83 7.38 0.93
CA ARG A 61 -13.82 7.05 -0.10
C ARG A 61 -13.43 5.79 -0.86
N GLY A 62 -12.15 5.61 -1.18
CA GLY A 62 -11.66 4.41 -1.86
C GLY A 62 -11.82 3.14 -1.03
N ALA A 63 -11.47 3.19 0.27
CA ALA A 63 -11.65 2.06 1.17
C ALA A 63 -13.13 1.72 1.37
N GLN A 64 -13.98 2.72 1.59
CA GLN A 64 -15.42 2.54 1.71
C GLN A 64 -16.02 1.92 0.44
N ALA A 65 -15.69 2.45 -0.74
CA ALA A 65 -16.19 1.92 -2.00
C ALA A 65 -15.74 0.47 -2.24
N ALA A 66 -14.51 0.12 -1.86
CA ALA A 66 -14.03 -1.26 -1.93
C ALA A 66 -14.80 -2.17 -0.95
N ALA A 67 -15.06 -1.71 0.28
CA ALA A 67 -15.84 -2.45 1.26
C ALA A 67 -17.27 -2.67 0.80
N GLU A 68 -17.93 -1.64 0.24
CA GLU A 68 -19.28 -1.74 -0.32
C GLU A 68 -19.33 -2.66 -1.53
N LEU A 69 -18.35 -2.57 -2.45
CA LEU A 69 -18.29 -3.42 -3.63
C LEU A 69 -18.06 -4.89 -3.27
N LEU A 70 -17.24 -5.16 -2.25
CA LEU A 70 -17.04 -6.51 -1.73
C LEU A 70 -18.32 -7.02 -1.05
N GLY A 71 -18.96 -6.18 -0.22
CA GLY A 71 -20.13 -6.55 0.57
C GLY A 71 -19.84 -7.80 1.41
N ASP A 72 -20.75 -8.77 1.31
CA ASP A 72 -20.64 -10.08 1.98
C ASP A 72 -19.99 -11.16 1.12
N LYS A 73 -19.57 -10.84 -0.12
CA LYS A 73 -18.98 -11.81 -1.04
C LYS A 73 -17.58 -12.22 -0.58
N PRO A 74 -17.14 -13.45 -0.88
CA PRO A 74 -15.76 -13.87 -0.61
C PRO A 74 -14.75 -13.21 -1.57
N TYR A 75 -15.15 -12.77 -2.76
CA TYR A 75 -14.31 -12.08 -3.71
C TYR A 75 -15.05 -10.91 -4.36
N PHE A 76 -14.33 -9.95 -4.95
CA PHE A 76 -14.96 -8.72 -5.47
C PHE A 76 -16.08 -8.99 -6.50
N PHE A 77 -15.98 -10.08 -7.26
CA PHE A 77 -16.91 -10.41 -8.34
C PHE A 77 -17.60 -11.77 -8.21
N GLY A 78 -17.63 -12.37 -7.01
CA GLY A 78 -18.42 -13.59 -6.76
C GLY A 78 -17.74 -14.56 -5.79
N ASP A 79 -17.97 -15.85 -6.02
CA ASP A 79 -17.54 -16.94 -5.13
C ASP A 79 -16.15 -17.50 -5.43
N ALA A 80 -15.60 -17.17 -6.61
CA ALA A 80 -14.26 -17.56 -7.01
C ALA A 80 -13.36 -16.32 -7.21
N PRO A 81 -12.06 -16.41 -6.86
CA PRO A 81 -11.13 -15.31 -7.07
C PRO A 81 -10.90 -15.06 -8.56
N CYS A 82 -10.75 -13.80 -8.94
CA CYS A 82 -10.46 -13.40 -10.32
C CYS A 82 -9.24 -12.48 -10.41
N GLY A 83 -8.86 -12.08 -11.63
CA GLY A 83 -7.71 -11.20 -11.83
C GLY A 83 -7.83 -9.84 -11.11
N ALA A 84 -9.06 -9.36 -10.91
CA ALA A 84 -9.29 -8.14 -10.12
C ALA A 84 -8.92 -8.36 -8.65
N ASP A 85 -9.15 -9.54 -8.09
CA ASP A 85 -8.77 -9.88 -6.72
C ASP A 85 -7.25 -9.92 -6.54
N ALA A 86 -6.50 -10.40 -7.53
CA ALA A 86 -5.04 -10.34 -7.48
C ALA A 86 -4.52 -8.90 -7.34
N THR A 87 -5.14 -7.97 -8.09
CA THR A 87 -4.80 -6.55 -8.04
C THR A 87 -5.27 -5.91 -6.74
N ALA A 88 -6.54 -6.13 -6.37
CA ALA A 88 -7.13 -5.57 -5.15
C ALA A 88 -6.40 -6.04 -3.91
N PHE A 89 -6.09 -7.33 -3.79
CA PHE A 89 -5.26 -7.87 -2.72
C PHE A 89 -3.86 -7.23 -2.69
N GLY A 90 -3.22 -7.07 -3.85
CA GLY A 90 -1.91 -6.43 -3.95
C GLY A 90 -1.90 -5.01 -3.35
N PHE A 91 -2.96 -4.23 -3.59
CA PHE A 91 -3.09 -2.87 -3.04
C PHE A 91 -3.61 -2.84 -1.60
N ILE A 92 -4.74 -3.49 -1.32
CA ILE A 92 -5.41 -3.48 -0.01
C ILE A 92 -4.56 -4.23 1.03
N GLY A 93 -4.02 -5.39 0.69
CA GLY A 93 -3.13 -6.15 1.58
C GLY A 93 -1.83 -5.41 1.87
N SER A 94 -1.27 -4.71 0.88
CA SER A 94 -0.11 -3.82 1.06
C SER A 94 -0.40 -2.63 1.96
N ALA A 95 -1.60 -2.06 1.88
CA ALA A 95 -2.04 -0.92 2.67
C ALA A 95 -2.43 -1.30 4.10
N ALA A 96 -2.99 -2.50 4.29
CA ALA A 96 -3.32 -3.06 5.61
C ALA A 96 -2.07 -3.52 6.40
N SER A 97 -0.91 -3.63 5.74
CA SER A 97 0.33 -4.07 6.38
C SER A 97 0.73 -3.17 7.56
N PRO A 98 1.08 -3.74 8.73
CA PRO A 98 1.52 -2.98 9.89
C PRO A 98 2.90 -2.33 9.71
N HIS A 99 3.66 -2.73 8.67
CA HIS A 99 5.04 -2.29 8.45
C HIS A 99 5.15 -0.78 8.17
N PHE A 100 4.11 -0.19 7.58
CA PHE A 100 4.05 1.22 7.23
C PHE A 100 2.96 1.93 8.02
N ARG A 101 3.27 3.13 8.52
CA ARG A 101 2.28 4.01 9.16
C ARG A 101 1.55 4.80 8.08
N MET A 102 0.27 4.56 7.87
CA MET A 102 -0.53 5.33 6.92
C MET A 102 -2.00 5.41 7.32
N ALA A 103 -2.64 6.57 7.10
CA ALA A 103 -4.06 6.77 7.40
C ALA A 103 -4.97 5.75 6.69
N LEU A 104 -4.60 5.31 5.49
CA LEU A 104 -5.32 4.27 4.76
C LEU A 104 -5.36 2.93 5.51
N ARG A 105 -4.34 2.61 6.31
CA ARG A 105 -4.31 1.37 7.09
C ARG A 105 -5.43 1.36 8.11
N ASP A 106 -5.53 2.44 8.88
CA ASP A 106 -6.52 2.56 9.96
C ASP A 106 -7.93 2.60 9.38
N GLU A 107 -8.08 3.22 8.21
CA GLU A 107 -9.34 3.18 7.48
C GLU A 107 -9.67 1.77 6.96
N ILE A 108 -8.75 1.03 6.32
CA ILE A 108 -9.03 -0.35 5.90
C ILE A 108 -9.38 -1.23 7.11
N ALA A 109 -8.70 -1.02 8.25
CA ALA A 109 -8.96 -1.75 9.47
C ALA A 109 -10.36 -1.47 10.08
N SER A 110 -11.00 -0.34 9.71
CA SER A 110 -12.38 -0.04 10.13
C SER A 110 -13.43 -0.82 9.33
N HIS A 111 -13.04 -1.51 8.25
CA HIS A 111 -13.92 -2.34 7.40
C HIS A 111 -13.61 -3.84 7.60
N PRO A 112 -14.33 -4.56 8.48
CA PRO A 112 -14.03 -5.95 8.82
C PRO A 112 -14.07 -6.91 7.63
N ASN A 113 -14.93 -6.65 6.64
CA ASN A 113 -15.03 -7.46 5.43
C ASN A 113 -13.77 -7.37 4.57
N LEU A 114 -13.14 -6.19 4.45
CA LEU A 114 -11.86 -6.03 3.77
C LEU A 114 -10.73 -6.75 4.52
N MET A 115 -10.71 -6.68 5.85
CA MET A 115 -9.72 -7.39 6.66
C MET A 115 -9.87 -8.91 6.53
N ALA A 116 -11.10 -9.42 6.55
CA ALA A 116 -11.40 -10.83 6.32
C ALA A 116 -10.99 -11.28 4.91
N TYR A 117 -11.23 -10.43 3.90
CA TYR A 117 -10.79 -10.67 2.53
C TYR A 117 -9.26 -10.76 2.38
N VAL A 118 -8.51 -9.82 2.98
CA VAL A 118 -7.04 -9.85 2.97
C VAL A 118 -6.52 -11.11 3.66
N ALA A 119 -7.12 -11.50 4.79
CA ALA A 119 -6.75 -12.72 5.51
C ALA A 119 -7.02 -13.98 4.66
N ARG A 120 -8.17 -14.03 3.95
CA ARG A 120 -8.54 -15.11 3.03
C ARG A 120 -7.52 -15.25 1.89
N MET A 121 -7.26 -14.16 1.17
CA MET A 121 -6.30 -14.14 0.05
C MET A 121 -4.89 -14.56 0.48
N ARG A 122 -4.43 -14.09 1.65
CA ARG A 122 -3.12 -14.48 2.20
C ARG A 122 -3.07 -15.97 2.54
N ARG A 123 -4.12 -16.50 3.19
CA ARG A 123 -4.20 -17.93 3.56
C ARG A 123 -4.30 -18.84 2.34
N GLU A 124 -4.88 -18.40 1.24
CA GLU A 124 -5.09 -19.26 0.07
C GLU A 124 -3.90 -19.24 -0.89
N PHE A 125 -3.26 -18.08 -1.08
CA PHE A 125 -2.23 -17.91 -2.10
C PHE A 125 -0.80 -17.69 -1.55
N PHE A 126 -0.64 -17.41 -0.25
CA PHE A 126 0.64 -17.03 0.35
C PHE A 126 0.96 -17.79 1.64
N ARG A 127 0.51 -19.04 1.75
CA ARG A 127 0.72 -19.91 2.94
C ARG A 127 2.18 -19.99 3.36
N ASP A 128 3.08 -20.08 2.39
CA ASP A 128 4.51 -20.32 2.63
C ASP A 128 5.29 -19.02 2.92
N ALA A 129 4.65 -17.85 2.80
CA ALA A 129 5.28 -16.57 3.12
C ALA A 129 5.25 -16.24 4.63
N GLY A 130 4.86 -17.20 5.47
CA GLY A 130 4.59 -17.04 6.91
C GLY A 130 5.81 -16.84 7.81
N GLU A 131 7.04 -17.03 7.33
CA GLU A 131 8.25 -16.85 8.15
C GLU A 131 9.30 -16.06 7.36
N GLY A 132 9.19 -14.73 7.37
CA GLY A 132 10.30 -13.85 7.00
C GLY A 132 10.14 -12.95 5.77
N SER A 133 9.00 -12.95 5.08
CA SER A 133 8.80 -12.04 3.94
C SER A 133 7.87 -10.88 4.30
N SER A 134 8.41 -9.94 5.08
CA SER A 134 7.91 -8.57 5.16
C SER A 134 8.31 -7.85 3.88
N VAL A 135 7.42 -7.83 2.88
CA VAL A 135 7.53 -6.93 1.70
C VAL A 135 6.80 -5.61 1.97
#